data_AF-A0A6H2A4Y7-F1
#
_entry.id   AF-A0A6H2A4Y7-F1
#
_cell.length_a   1.000
_cell.length_b   1.000
_cell.length_c   1.000
_cell.angle_alpha   90.00
_cell.angle_beta   90.00
_cell.angle_gamma   90.00
#
_symmetry.space_group_name_H-M   'P 1'
#
loop_
_entity.id
_entity.type
_entity.pdbx_description
1 polymer ?
#
loop_
_entity_poly.entity_id
_entity_poly.type
_entity_poly.pdbx_seq_one_letter_code
_entity_poly.pdbx_strand_id
1 'polypeptide(L)'
;MKKKNNSRAVGNAYERQIRLEFIALGWDKCQTSRYASREQDDANVDLCGTVPFNVQIKRWKSAPSYHEILKSMPQDSNYNVIIHKRPNKGEIVAMSKEDFYELVEQLKSNGII
;
A
#
# COMPACT_ATOMS: atom_id res chain seq x y z
N MET A 1 30.64 16.95 -2.88
CA MET A 1 29.36 17.10 -2.14
C MET A 1 28.49 15.88 -2.40
N LYS A 2 28.07 15.12 -1.37
CA LYS A 2 27.10 14.02 -1.56
C LYS A 2 25.75 14.62 -1.97
N LYS A 3 25.23 14.27 -3.15
CA LYS A 3 23.89 14.67 -3.59
C LYS A 3 22.86 14.22 -2.53
N LYS A 4 22.12 15.17 -1.98
CA LYS A 4 20.98 14.88 -1.09
C LYS A 4 19.93 14.16 -1.94
N ASN A 5 19.67 12.89 -1.65
CA ASN A 5 18.62 12.15 -2.34
C ASN A 5 17.28 12.86 -2.11
N ASN A 6 16.60 13.21 -3.19
CA ASN A 6 15.28 13.82 -3.13
C ASN A 6 14.30 12.78 -2.55
N SER A 7 13.81 13.02 -1.33
CA SER A 7 12.91 12.11 -0.62
C SER A 7 11.64 11.81 -1.41
N ARG A 8 11.12 12.80 -2.14
CA ARG A 8 9.95 12.62 -3.02
C ARG A 8 10.26 11.69 -4.19
N ALA A 9 11.38 11.90 -4.87
CA ALA A 9 11.80 11.02 -5.97
C ALA A 9 12.02 9.58 -5.49
N VAL A 10 12.56 9.42 -4.27
CA VAL A 10 12.78 8.14 -3.59
C VAL A 10 11.46 7.43 -3.25
N GLY A 11 10.44 8.18 -2.81
CA GLY A 11 9.09 7.67 -2.58
C GLY A 11 8.43 7.22 -3.89
N ASN A 12 8.40 8.09 -4.89
CA ASN A 12 7.82 7.80 -6.21
C ASN A 12 8.50 6.61 -6.91
N ALA A 13 9.81 6.45 -6.74
CA ALA A 13 10.52 5.29 -7.26
C ALA A 13 10.06 3.99 -6.58
N TYR A 14 9.78 4.05 -5.28
CA TYR A 14 9.26 2.89 -4.54
C TYR A 14 7.80 2.59 -4.88
N GLU A 15 6.93 3.60 -5.01
CA GLU A 15 5.55 3.43 -5.51
C GLU A 15 5.53 2.67 -6.85
N ARG A 16 6.40 3.06 -7.80
CA ARG A 16 6.52 2.39 -9.09
C ARG A 16 7.06 0.96 -9.00
N GLN A 17 7.95 0.69 -8.05
CA GLN A 17 8.46 -0.66 -7.80
C GLN A 17 7.31 -1.57 -7.34
N ILE A 18 6.58 -1.16 -6.31
CA ILE A 18 5.44 -1.93 -5.77
C ILE A 18 4.34 -2.11 -6.82
N ARG A 19 4.07 -1.09 -7.65
CA ARG A 19 3.15 -1.25 -8.79
C ARG A 19 3.53 -2.44 -9.68
N LEU A 20 4.81 -2.56 -10.05
CA LEU A 20 5.28 -3.68 -10.89
C LEU A 20 5.16 -5.02 -10.18
N GLU A 21 5.38 -5.06 -8.87
CA GLU A 21 5.18 -6.25 -8.05
C GLU A 21 3.70 -6.66 -8.02
N PHE A 22 2.77 -5.72 -7.84
CA PHE A 22 1.33 -5.98 -7.90
C PHE A 22 0.90 -6.52 -9.27
N ILE A 23 1.45 -5.98 -10.36
CA ILE A 23 1.20 -6.53 -11.71
C ILE A 23 1.69 -7.97 -11.79
N ALA A 24 2.89 -8.26 -11.28
CA ALA A 24 3.44 -9.62 -11.27
C ALA A 24 2.64 -10.60 -10.40
N LEU A 25 1.96 -10.11 -9.36
CA LEU A 25 1.07 -10.89 -8.51
C LEU A 25 -0.33 -11.13 -9.11
N GLY A 26 -0.67 -10.46 -10.23
CA GLY A 26 -1.92 -10.71 -10.95
C GLY A 26 -2.83 -9.48 -11.13
N TRP A 27 -2.48 -8.32 -10.56
CA TRP A 27 -3.22 -7.07 -10.81
C TRP A 27 -2.74 -6.38 -12.10
N ASP A 28 -3.11 -6.95 -13.24
CA ASP A 28 -2.76 -6.51 -14.59
C ASP A 28 -3.02 -5.01 -14.85
N LYS A 29 -4.07 -4.46 -14.26
CA LYS A 29 -4.49 -3.06 -14.38
C LYS A 29 -3.88 -2.12 -13.33
N CYS A 30 -2.95 -2.60 -12.51
CA CYS A 30 -2.38 -1.79 -11.44
C CYS A 30 -1.64 -0.55 -11.97
N GLN A 31 -1.93 0.61 -11.38
CA GLN A 31 -1.31 1.89 -11.73
C GLN A 31 -1.16 2.78 -10.50
N THR A 32 -0.18 3.69 -10.49
CA THR A 32 -0.07 4.69 -9.41
C THR A 32 -1.21 5.71 -9.51
N SER A 33 -1.85 6.05 -8.40
CA SER A 33 -2.97 7.00 -8.33
C SER A 33 -2.62 8.38 -8.86
N ARG A 34 -1.42 8.88 -8.54
CA ARG A 34 -0.90 10.13 -9.13
C ARG A 34 -1.00 10.20 -10.67
N TYR A 35 -0.93 9.06 -11.36
CA TYR A 35 -1.07 8.99 -12.81
C TYR A 35 -2.52 8.72 -13.25
N ALA A 36 -3.23 7.83 -12.55
CA ALA A 36 -4.52 7.30 -12.98
C ALA A 36 -5.75 8.01 -12.39
N SER A 37 -5.68 8.46 -11.13
CA SER A 37 -6.81 9.08 -10.43
C SER A 37 -6.33 10.02 -9.33
N ARG A 38 -6.57 11.33 -9.53
CA ARG A 38 -6.29 12.36 -8.52
C ARG A 38 -7.16 12.20 -7.27
N GLU A 39 -8.41 11.78 -7.45
CA GLU A 39 -9.33 11.51 -6.34
C GLU A 39 -8.80 10.43 -5.41
N GLN A 40 -8.24 9.35 -5.96
CA GLN A 40 -7.63 8.30 -5.14
C GLN A 40 -6.31 8.75 -4.47
N ASP A 41 -5.50 9.56 -5.15
CA ASP A 41 -4.29 10.16 -4.57
C ASP A 41 -4.64 11.07 -3.38
N ASP A 42 -5.67 11.92 -3.54
CA ASP A 42 -6.19 12.80 -2.48
C ASP A 42 -6.80 11.99 -1.31
N ALA A 43 -7.28 10.78 -1.56
CA ALA A 43 -7.82 9.86 -0.58
C ALA A 43 -6.77 8.94 0.10
N ASN A 44 -5.47 9.22 -0.05
CA ASN A 44 -4.38 8.39 0.52
C ASN A 44 -4.35 6.94 -0.02
N VAL A 45 -4.71 6.75 -1.29
CA VAL A 45 -4.55 5.48 -2.00
C VAL A 45 -3.50 5.70 -3.09
N ASP A 46 -2.35 5.01 -2.99
CA ASP A 46 -1.22 5.18 -3.90
C ASP A 46 -1.33 4.31 -5.16
N LEU A 47 -2.08 3.20 -5.11
CA LEU A 47 -2.29 2.30 -6.25
C LEU A 47 -3.77 2.16 -6.60
N CYS A 48 -4.08 2.28 -7.88
CA CYS A 48 -5.38 2.00 -8.48
C CYS A 48 -5.39 0.60 -9.09
N GLY A 49 -6.59 0.04 -9.27
CA GLY A 49 -6.77 -1.26 -9.96
C GLY A 49 -6.30 -2.45 -9.12
N THR A 50 -6.31 -2.31 -7.79
CA THR A 50 -5.80 -3.29 -6.83
C THR A 50 -6.89 -3.98 -6.01
N VAL A 51 -8.15 -3.94 -6.47
CA VAL A 51 -9.29 -4.59 -5.80
C VAL A 51 -8.94 -6.05 -5.45
N PRO A 52 -9.18 -6.51 -4.20
CA PRO A 52 -9.98 -5.87 -3.15
C PRO A 52 -9.19 -4.95 -2.19
N PHE A 53 -8.02 -4.44 -2.57
CA PHE A 53 -7.16 -3.63 -1.69
C PHE A 53 -7.12 -2.14 -2.06
N ASN A 54 -7.24 -1.30 -1.03
CA ASN A 54 -6.82 0.10 -1.06
C ASN A 54 -5.38 0.17 -0.52
N VAL A 55 -4.41 0.52 -1.36
CA VAL A 55 -2.98 0.39 -1.01
C VAL A 55 -2.34 1.76 -0.79
N GLN A 56 -1.78 1.99 0.40
CA GLN A 56 -0.87 3.11 0.67
C GLN A 56 0.56 2.58 0.83
N ILE A 57 1.52 3.28 0.25
CA ILE A 57 2.94 2.96 0.22
C ILE A 57 3.73 4.05 0.96
N LYS A 58 4.54 3.67 1.94
CA LYS A 58 5.46 4.58 2.64
C LYS A 58 6.88 4.03 2.61
N ARG A 59 7.87 4.91 2.37
CA ARG A 59 9.30 4.58 2.46
C ARG A 59 10.02 5.52 3.41
N TRP A 60 9.87 5.31 4.72
CA TRP A 60 10.38 6.23 5.74
C TRP A 60 11.37 5.53 6.69
N LYS A 61 12.20 6.31 7.38
CA LYS A 61 13.18 5.75 8.35
C LYS A 61 12.49 5.33 9.64
N SER A 62 11.49 6.09 10.06
CA SER A 62 10.63 5.83 11.21
C SER A 62 9.31 5.20 10.76
N ALA A 63 8.69 4.41 11.65
CA ALA A 63 7.32 3.97 11.44
C ALA A 63 6.40 5.21 11.43
N PRO A 64 5.53 5.35 10.40
CA PRO A 64 4.47 6.33 10.46
C PRO A 64 3.41 5.90 11.50
N SER A 65 2.52 6.82 11.87
CA SER A 65 1.31 6.43 12.60
C SER A 65 0.39 5.65 11.67
N TYR A 66 0.46 4.32 11.71
CA TYR A 66 -0.37 3.47 10.86
C TYR A 66 -1.86 3.68 11.14
N HIS A 67 -2.25 3.92 12.39
CA HIS A 67 -3.65 4.09 12.78
C HIS A 67 -4.25 5.36 12.14
N GLU A 68 -3.50 6.47 12.16
CA GLU A 68 -3.96 7.71 11.52
C GLU A 68 -4.03 7.57 10.00
N ILE A 69 -3.08 6.86 9.38
CA ILE A 69 -3.11 6.61 7.93
C ILE A 69 -4.33 5.76 7.58
N LEU A 70 -4.53 4.62 8.25
CA LEU A 70 -5.68 3.74 8.00
C LEU A 70 -7.02 4.48 8.18
N LYS A 71 -7.11 5.37 9.17
CA LYS A 71 -8.30 6.21 9.39
C LYS A 71 -8.54 7.25 8.28
N SER A 72 -7.46 7.73 7.66
CA SER A 72 -7.56 8.70 6.55
C SER A 72 -7.79 8.09 5.17
N MET A 73 -7.65 6.76 5.05
CA MET A 73 -7.95 6.02 3.82
C MET A 73 -9.47 5.84 3.65
N PRO A 74 -9.95 5.47 2.45
CA PRO A 74 -11.37 5.24 2.22
C PRO A 74 -11.92 4.16 3.16
N GLN A 75 -13.12 4.38 3.69
CA GLN A 75 -13.83 3.41 4.54
C GLN A 75 -14.92 2.73 3.71
N ASP A 76 -14.50 2.10 2.61
CA ASP A 76 -15.35 1.36 1.69
C ASP A 76 -15.24 -0.16 1.93
N SER A 77 -15.67 -0.98 0.97
CA SER A 77 -15.63 -2.45 1.09
C SER A 77 -14.25 -3.07 0.82
N ASN A 78 -13.24 -2.27 0.47
CA ASN A 78 -11.90 -2.78 0.21
C ASN A 78 -11.08 -2.84 1.50
N TYR A 79 -10.11 -3.75 1.54
CA TYR A 79 -9.16 -3.82 2.65
C TYR A 79 -8.10 -2.74 2.52
N ASN A 80 -7.98 -1.90 3.55
CA ASN A 80 -6.93 -0.88 3.63
C ASN A 80 -5.60 -1.53 4.05
N VAL A 81 -4.58 -1.39 3.20
CA VAL A 81 -3.24 -1.92 3.46
C VAL A 81 -2.18 -0.85 3.32
N ILE A 82 -1.26 -0.83 4.28
CA ILE A 82 -0.08 0.02 4.26
C ILE A 82 1.16 -0.83 4.03
N ILE A 83 1.84 -0.60 2.92
CA ILE A 83 3.16 -1.18 2.63
C ILE A 83 4.22 -0.18 3.10
N HIS A 84 4.95 -0.54 4.15
CA HIS A 84 5.97 0.33 4.72
C HIS A 84 7.37 -0.26 4.60
N LYS A 85 8.24 0.44 3.86
CA LYS A 85 9.67 0.15 3.74
C LYS A 85 10.51 1.02 4.65
N ARG A 86 11.27 0.38 5.52
CA ARG A 86 12.36 1.01 6.27
C ARG A 86 13.69 0.73 5.58
N PRO A 87 14.42 1.74 5.10
CA PRO A 87 15.72 1.53 4.45
C PRO A 87 16.66 0.69 5.32
N ASN A 88 17.21 -0.39 4.75
CA ASN A 88 18.12 -1.35 5.40
C ASN A 88 17.52 -2.12 6.58
N LYS A 89 16.18 -2.13 6.72
CA LYS A 89 15.47 -2.85 7.78
C LYS A 89 14.36 -3.77 7.25
N GLY A 90 14.07 -3.69 5.95
CA GLY A 90 13.06 -4.50 5.30
C GLY A 90 11.74 -3.77 5.11
N GLU A 91 10.71 -4.55 4.82
CA GLU A 91 9.37 -4.11 4.43
C GLU A 91 8.35 -4.88 5.24
N ILE A 92 7.24 -4.22 5.57
CA ILE A 92 6.09 -4.83 6.22
C ILE A 92 4.81 -4.41 5.52
N VAL A 93 3.77 -5.22 5.70
CA VAL A 93 2.38 -4.86 5.42
C VAL A 93 1.67 -4.66 6.75
N ALA A 94 0.93 -3.57 6.89
CA ALA A 94 0.10 -3.27 8.05
C ALA A 94 -1.35 -3.03 7.61
N MET A 95 -2.30 -3.56 8.38
CA MET A 95 -3.74 -3.39 8.18
C MET A 95 -4.45 -3.43 9.54
N SER A 96 -5.75 -3.18 9.58
CA SER A 96 -6.52 -3.34 10.82
C SER A 96 -6.53 -4.82 11.25
N LYS A 97 -6.70 -5.06 12.55
CA LYS A 97 -6.77 -6.45 13.05
C LYS A 97 -8.03 -7.13 12.54
N GLU A 98 -9.11 -6.36 12.41
CA GLU A 98 -10.42 -6.77 11.94
C GLU A 98 -10.34 -7.26 10.49
N ASP A 99 -9.74 -6.46 9.58
CA ASP A 99 -9.52 -6.87 8.18
C ASP A 99 -8.66 -8.12 8.08
N PHE A 100 -7.61 -8.21 8.91
CA PHE A 100 -6.76 -9.40 8.95
C PHE A 100 -7.54 -10.65 9.37
N TYR A 101 -8.41 -10.55 10.37
CA TYR A 101 -9.25 -11.67 10.82
C TYR A 101 -10.25 -12.10 9.74
N GLU A 102 -10.85 -11.14 9.04
CA GLU A 102 -11.75 -11.44 7.92
C GLU A 102 -11.02 -12.22 6.81
N LEU A 103 -9.80 -11.81 6.45
CA LEU A 103 -8.97 -12.56 5.49
C LEU A 103 -8.67 -13.98 5.98
N VAL A 104 -8.34 -14.15 7.28
CA VAL A 104 -8.10 -15.48 7.86
C VAL A 104 -9.36 -16.35 7.80
N GLU A 105 -10.54 -15.79 8.06
CA GLU A 105 -11.82 -16.50 7.94
C GLU A 105 -12.11 -16.90 6.50
N GLN A 106 -11.79 -16.06 5.51
CA GLN A 106 -11.88 -16.41 4.10
C GLN A 106 -10.93 -17.55 3.73
N LEU A 107 -9.69 -17.54 4.23
CA LEU A 107 -8.74 -18.64 4.00
C LEU A 107 -9.27 -19.97 4.54
N LYS A 108 -9.85 -19.97 5.75
CA LYS A 108 -10.49 -21.15 6.35
C LYS A 108 -11.70 -21.62 5.55
N SER A 109 -12.57 -20.69 5.16
CA SER A 109 -13.81 -21.00 4.44
C SER A 109 -13.54 -21.59 3.05
N ASN A 110 -12.43 -21.20 2.44
CA ASN A 110 -11.97 -21.73 1.16
C ASN A 110 -11.06 -22.98 1.30
N GLY A 111 -10.83 -23.48 2.53
CA GLY A 111 -10.02 -24.67 2.79
C GLY A 111 -8.53 -24.52 2.46
N ILE A 112 -8.00 -23.30 2.50
CA ILE A 112 -6.56 -23.04 2.29
C ILE A 112 -5.77 -23.37 3.57
N ILE A 113 -6.38 -23.12 4.74
CA ILE A 113 -5.87 -23.46 6.08
C ILE A 113 -6.97 -24.09 6.93
#